data_AF-A0A101AUJ0-F1
#
_entry.id   AF-A0A101AUJ0-F1
#
_cell.length_a   1.000
_cell.length_b   1.000
_cell.length_c   1.000
_cell.angle_alpha   90.00
_cell.angle_beta   90.00
_cell.angle_gamma   90.00
#
_symmetry.space_group_name_H-M   'P 1'
#
loop_
_entity.id
_entity.type
_entity.pdbx_description
1 polymer ?
#
loop_
_entity_poly.entity_id
_entity_poly.type
_entity_poly.pdbx_seq_one_letter_code
_entity_poly.pdbx_strand_id
1 'polypeptide(L)'
;MIGLAILLCLLGAALIFFAFTPKLSFFLEEGWKFRDKSGPSEPYVGVNLLGRFVLGVVGILAGIGCLIAAITDANTAEARADAEAAAEAAHQRCEDVLLPRFNDTIQWDGAVVANPDEVRALARELGVEVEITRRADYVHHDQPADDVDVKDPANPRTDKTAVFYIGGPHSSFGVGNTDKCFSYTPDPH
;
A
#
# COMPACT_ATOMS: atom_id res chain seq x y z
N MET A 1 12.55 -14.77 -2.70
CA MET A 1 13.70 -14.35 -1.86
C MET A 1 13.91 -15.22 -0.62
N ILE A 2 12.84 -15.72 0.02
CA ILE A 2 12.92 -16.56 1.24
C ILE A 2 13.82 -17.81 1.06
N GLY A 3 13.70 -18.55 -0.05
CA GLY A 3 14.51 -19.75 -0.28
C GLY A 3 16.02 -19.49 -0.33
N LEU A 4 16.44 -18.38 -0.96
CA LEU A 4 17.84 -17.94 -0.97
C LEU A 4 18.30 -17.55 0.44
N ALA A 5 17.43 -16.87 1.20
CA ALA A 5 17.71 -16.45 2.56
C ALA A 5 17.98 -17.64 3.50
N ILE A 6 17.13 -18.67 3.43
CA ILE A 6 17.29 -19.93 4.17
C ILE A 6 18.60 -20.61 3.78
N LEU A 7 18.88 -20.70 2.47
CA LEU A 7 20.09 -21.33 1.97
C LEU A 7 21.37 -20.62 2.44
N LEU A 8 21.39 -19.29 2.45
CA LEU A 8 22.51 -18.49 2.95
C LEU A 8 22.73 -18.66 4.46
N CYS A 9 21.65 -18.69 5.25
CA CYS A 9 21.74 -18.95 6.69
C CYS A 9 22.28 -20.36 6.99
N LEU A 10 21.80 -21.38 6.26
CA LEU A 10 22.26 -22.76 6.44
C LEU A 10 23.72 -22.94 6.02
N LEU A 11 24.12 -22.38 4.87
CA LEU A 11 25.52 -22.36 4.44
C LEU A 11 26.40 -21.61 5.44
N GLY A 12 25.94 -20.46 5.93
CA GLY A 12 26.66 -19.67 6.91
C GLY A 12 26.88 -20.43 8.22
N ALA A 13 25.83 -21.06 8.74
CA ALA A 13 25.90 -21.90 9.94
C ALA A 13 26.84 -23.11 9.73
N ALA A 14 26.78 -23.76 8.57
CA ALA A 14 27.69 -24.87 8.23
C ALA A 14 29.16 -24.40 8.18
N LEU A 15 29.43 -23.24 7.59
CA LEU A 15 30.77 -22.65 7.54
C LEU A 15 31.30 -22.32 8.94
N ILE A 16 30.48 -21.73 9.81
CA ILE A 16 30.86 -21.47 11.21
C ILE A 16 31.12 -22.80 11.95
N PHE A 17 30.26 -23.80 11.78
CA PHE A 17 30.48 -25.13 12.37
C PHE A 17 31.83 -25.72 11.95
N PHE A 18 32.17 -25.61 10.66
CA PHE A 18 33.47 -26.06 10.17
C PHE A 18 34.64 -25.21 10.62
N ALA A 19 34.44 -23.92 10.90
CA ALA A 19 35.47 -23.06 11.50
C ALA A 19 35.88 -23.59 12.88
N PHE A 20 34.92 -24.09 13.67
CA PHE A 20 35.17 -24.69 14.99
C PHE A 20 35.48 -26.19 14.95
N THR A 21 35.36 -26.85 13.79
CA THR A 21 35.73 -28.26 13.58
C THR A 21 36.80 -28.41 12.48
N PRO A 22 38.00 -27.81 12.65
CA PRO A 22 39.00 -27.70 11.60
C PRO A 22 39.57 -29.05 11.13
N LYS A 23 39.52 -30.09 11.96
CA LYS A 23 39.87 -31.46 11.54
C LYS A 23 38.88 -32.01 10.53
N LEU A 24 37.58 -31.80 10.78
CA LEU A 24 36.51 -32.28 9.89
C LEU A 24 36.55 -31.55 8.55
N SER A 25 36.77 -30.23 8.56
CA SER A 25 36.94 -29.45 7.34
C SER A 25 38.17 -29.89 6.53
N PHE A 26 39.30 -30.14 7.20
CA PHE A 26 40.51 -30.62 6.57
C PHE A 26 40.31 -31.96 5.88
N PHE A 27 39.63 -32.92 6.54
CA PHE A 27 39.34 -34.21 5.92
C PHE A 27 38.32 -34.13 4.77
N LEU A 28 37.37 -33.19 4.81
CA LEU A 28 36.44 -32.96 3.71
C LEU A 28 37.13 -32.34 2.47
N GLU A 29 38.02 -31.37 2.67
CA GLU A 29 38.71 -30.69 1.57
C GLU A 29 39.91 -31.47 1.04
N GLU A 30 40.71 -32.03 1.94
CA GLU A 30 42.02 -32.59 1.64
C GLU A 30 42.21 -34.05 2.07
N GLY A 31 41.18 -34.67 2.68
CA GLY A 31 41.27 -36.04 3.18
C GLY A 31 41.58 -37.09 2.10
N TRP A 32 41.30 -36.79 0.83
CA TRP A 32 41.69 -37.64 -0.29
C TRP A 32 43.21 -37.57 -0.60
N LYS A 33 43.87 -36.44 -0.29
CA LYS A 33 45.30 -36.21 -0.57
C LYS A 33 46.22 -36.65 0.56
N PHE A 34 45.72 -36.68 1.80
CA PHE A 34 46.53 -36.89 3.00
C PHE A 34 46.06 -38.05 3.87
N ARG A 35 45.76 -39.19 3.23
CA ARG A 35 45.36 -40.43 3.90
C ARG A 35 46.30 -40.85 5.05
N ASP A 36 47.58 -40.49 4.97
CA ASP A 36 48.64 -40.95 5.89
C ASP A 36 49.24 -39.84 6.79
N LYS A 37 48.70 -38.61 6.80
CA LYS A 37 49.21 -37.55 7.69
C LYS A 37 48.46 -37.47 9.02
N SER A 38 49.18 -37.13 10.08
CA SER A 38 48.69 -37.05 11.47
C SER A 38 47.76 -35.87 11.77
N GLY A 39 47.54 -34.94 10.84
CA GLY A 39 46.54 -33.86 10.97
C GLY A 39 46.89 -32.57 10.22
N PRO A 40 45.99 -31.56 10.27
CA PRO A 40 46.22 -30.25 9.68
C PRO A 40 47.36 -29.50 10.38
N SER A 41 48.08 -28.65 9.64
CA SER A 41 49.11 -27.75 10.20
C SER A 41 48.47 -26.58 10.96
N GLU A 42 49.15 -26.05 11.99
CA GLU A 42 48.70 -24.86 12.73
C GLU A 42 48.31 -23.66 11.84
N PRO A 43 49.11 -23.26 10.82
CA PRO A 43 48.73 -22.16 9.95
C PRO A 43 47.47 -22.46 9.10
N TYR A 44 47.28 -23.72 8.69
CA TYR A 44 46.04 -24.11 8.00
C TYR A 44 44.83 -23.95 8.93
N VAL A 45 44.94 -24.40 10.18
CA VAL A 45 43.86 -24.25 11.17
C VAL A 45 43.51 -22.78 11.38
N GLY A 46 44.50 -21.90 11.52
CA GLY A 46 44.28 -20.46 11.70
C GLY A 46 43.60 -19.79 10.50
N VAL A 47 44.09 -20.04 9.27
CA VAL A 47 43.51 -19.46 8.05
C VAL A 47 42.11 -20.00 7.78
N ASN A 48 41.90 -21.30 7.96
CA ASN A 48 40.61 -21.93 7.74
C ASN A 48 39.56 -21.47 8.78
N LEU A 49 39.96 -21.33 10.05
CA LEU A 49 39.10 -20.79 11.09
C LEU A 49 38.68 -19.35 10.76
N LEU A 50 39.63 -18.48 10.44
CA LEU A 50 39.33 -17.08 10.12
C LEU A 50 38.46 -16.96 8.87
N GLY A 51 38.83 -17.64 7.78
CA GLY A 51 38.12 -17.56 6.51
C GLY A 51 36.69 -18.10 6.58
N ARG A 52 36.50 -19.29 7.17
CA ARG A 52 35.18 -19.90 7.29
C ARG A 52 34.29 -19.18 8.30
N PHE A 53 34.86 -18.65 9.38
CA PHE A 53 34.10 -17.86 10.34
C PHE A 53 33.59 -16.56 9.70
N VAL A 54 34.48 -15.80 9.03
CA VAL A 54 34.10 -14.55 8.34
C VAL A 54 33.06 -14.81 7.26
N LEU A 55 33.29 -15.79 6.38
CA LEU A 55 32.35 -16.13 5.32
C LEU A 55 31.01 -16.62 5.88
N GLY A 56 31.06 -17.39 6.97
CA GLY A 56 29.87 -17.89 7.65
C GLY A 56 29.02 -16.78 8.25
N VAL A 57 29.64 -15.81 8.94
CA VAL A 57 28.97 -14.63 9.48
C VAL A 57 28.35 -13.79 8.36
N VAL A 58 29.10 -13.52 7.28
CA VAL A 58 28.58 -12.77 6.12
C VAL A 58 27.37 -13.48 5.50
N GLY A 59 27.43 -14.81 5.33
CA GLY A 59 26.31 -15.60 4.82
C GLY A 59 25.05 -15.49 5.69
N ILE A 60 25.19 -15.56 7.01
CA ILE A 60 24.07 -15.38 7.95
C ILE A 60 23.49 -13.97 7.85
N LEU A 61 24.32 -12.93 7.87
CA LEU A 61 23.85 -11.54 7.77
C LEU A 61 23.14 -11.27 6.44
N ALA A 62 23.67 -11.78 5.34
CA ALA A 62 23.03 -11.69 4.03
C ALA A 62 21.67 -12.42 4.01
N GLY A 63 21.60 -13.62 4.60
CA GLY A 63 20.35 -14.37 4.74
C GLY A 63 19.30 -13.61 5.57
N ILE A 64 19.69 -13.02 6.69
CA ILE A 64 18.81 -12.16 7.51
C ILE A 64 18.31 -10.96 6.69
N GLY A 65 19.20 -10.29 5.95
CA GLY A 65 18.82 -9.18 5.07
C GLY A 65 17.78 -9.58 4.02
N CYS A 66 17.94 -10.74 3.38
CA CYS A 66 16.95 -11.26 2.44
C CYS A 66 15.60 -11.63 3.10
N LEU A 67 15.60 -12.10 4.35
CA LEU A 67 14.36 -12.36 5.10
C LEU A 67 13.63 -11.05 5.41
N ILE A 68 14.35 -10.05 5.91
CA ILE A 68 13.78 -8.74 6.22
C ILE A 68 13.17 -8.13 4.97
N ALA A 69 13.90 -8.11 3.85
CA ALA A 69 13.38 -7.61 2.58
C ALA A 69 12.11 -8.35 2.13
N ALA A 70 12.10 -9.68 2.22
CA ALA A 70 10.93 -10.47 1.84
C ALA A 70 9.70 -10.21 2.72
N ILE A 71 9.89 -9.98 4.02
CA ILE A 71 8.80 -9.63 4.94
C ILE A 71 8.29 -8.22 4.65
N THR A 72 9.18 -7.26 4.43
CA THR A 72 8.80 -5.89 4.09
C THR A 72 7.99 -5.86 2.79
N ASP A 73 8.45 -6.57 1.75
CA ASP A 73 7.74 -6.68 0.47
C ASP A 73 6.36 -7.33 0.61
N ALA A 74 6.23 -8.34 1.48
CA ALA A 74 4.95 -8.98 1.74
C ALA A 74 3.99 -8.01 2.45
N ASN A 75 4.46 -7.29 3.46
CA ASN A 75 3.66 -6.32 4.20
C ASN A 75 3.23 -5.14 3.33
N THR A 76 4.09 -4.66 2.43
CA THR A 76 3.72 -3.58 1.50
C THR A 76 2.72 -4.05 0.46
N ALA A 77 2.85 -5.28 -0.04
CA ALA A 77 1.87 -5.87 -0.96
C ALA A 77 0.50 -6.07 -0.27
N GLU A 78 0.48 -6.54 0.97
CA GLU A 78 -0.76 -6.70 1.76
C GLU A 78 -1.41 -5.34 2.05
N ALA A 79 -0.64 -4.35 2.52
CA ALA A 79 -1.15 -3.00 2.75
C ALA A 79 -1.71 -2.36 1.47
N ARG A 80 -1.09 -2.62 0.31
CA ARG A 80 -1.59 -2.17 -0.99
C ARG A 80 -2.91 -2.87 -1.36
N ALA A 81 -3.00 -4.19 -1.17
CA ALA A 81 -4.21 -4.94 -1.45
C ALA A 81 -5.38 -4.49 -0.56
N ASP A 82 -5.12 -4.24 0.73
CA ASP A 82 -6.12 -3.72 1.66
C ASP A 82 -6.59 -2.31 1.27
N ALA A 83 -5.66 -1.44 0.85
CA ALA A 83 -5.99 -0.10 0.38
C ALA A 83 -6.83 -0.15 -0.91
N GLU A 84 -6.49 -1.03 -1.85
CA GLU A 84 -7.26 -1.25 -3.08
C GLU A 84 -8.66 -1.78 -2.77
N ALA A 85 -8.80 -2.73 -1.86
CA ALA A 85 -10.09 -3.28 -1.43
C ALA A 85 -10.97 -2.23 -0.72
N ALA A 86 -10.38 -1.43 0.17
CA ALA A 86 -11.08 -0.34 0.86
C ALA A 86 -11.56 0.73 -0.12
N ALA A 87 -10.74 1.06 -1.12
CA ALA A 87 -11.10 2.03 -2.15
C ALA A 87 -12.24 1.54 -3.05
N GLU A 88 -12.20 0.27 -3.46
CA GLU A 88 -13.28 -0.35 -4.23
C GLU A 88 -14.59 -0.36 -3.44
N ALA A 89 -14.54 -0.74 -2.15
CA ALA A 89 -15.71 -0.71 -1.27
C ALA A 89 -16.28 0.72 -1.10
N ALA A 90 -15.42 1.72 -0.97
CA ALA A 90 -15.84 3.13 -0.88
C ALA A 90 -16.48 3.61 -2.20
N HIS A 91 -15.94 3.19 -3.34
CA HIS A 91 -16.49 3.51 -4.66
C HIS A 91 -17.88 2.87 -4.85
N GLN A 92 -18.03 1.58 -4.54
CA GLN A 92 -19.31 0.88 -4.58
C GLN A 92 -20.35 1.52 -3.66
N ARG A 93 -19.97 1.86 -2.43
CA ARG A 93 -20.87 2.59 -1.50
C ARG A 93 -21.33 3.91 -2.10
N CYS A 94 -20.43 4.62 -2.77
CA CYS A 94 -20.78 5.88 -3.42
C CYS A 94 -21.80 5.65 -4.55
N GLU A 95 -21.58 4.69 -5.44
CA GLU A 95 -22.46 4.43 -6.59
C GLU A 95 -23.82 3.84 -6.19
N ASP A 96 -23.83 2.89 -5.25
CA ASP A 96 -25.04 2.14 -4.89
C ASP A 96 -25.91 2.86 -3.86
N VAL A 97 -25.30 3.69 -2.99
CA VAL A 97 -25.98 4.29 -1.84
C VAL A 97 -25.96 5.81 -1.90
N LEU A 98 -24.79 6.43 -1.95
CA LEU A 98 -24.72 7.88 -1.76
C LEU A 98 -25.30 8.65 -2.93
N LEU A 99 -24.80 8.41 -4.14
CA LEU A 99 -25.19 9.16 -5.34
C LEU A 99 -26.70 9.09 -5.62
N PRO A 100 -27.36 7.90 -5.62
CA PRO A 100 -28.80 7.82 -5.87
C PRO A 100 -29.61 8.56 -4.79
N ARG A 101 -29.23 8.43 -3.51
CA ARG A 101 -29.96 9.06 -2.40
C ARG A 101 -29.88 10.58 -2.45
N PHE A 102 -28.72 11.13 -2.80
CA PHE A 102 -28.57 12.57 -2.98
C PHE A 102 -29.31 13.06 -4.23
N ASN A 103 -29.25 12.33 -5.34
CA ASN A 103 -30.03 12.66 -6.54
C ASN A 103 -31.54 12.69 -6.29
N ASP A 104 -32.07 11.75 -5.51
CA ASP A 104 -33.49 11.69 -5.17
C ASP A 104 -33.92 12.78 -4.17
N THR A 105 -32.98 13.25 -3.34
CA THR A 105 -33.28 14.20 -2.25
C THR A 105 -33.12 15.65 -2.69
N ILE A 106 -32.14 15.99 -3.53
CA ILE A 106 -31.88 17.38 -3.90
C ILE A 106 -33.02 17.92 -4.77
N GLN A 107 -33.63 19.00 -4.30
CA GLN A 107 -34.60 19.78 -5.06
C GLN A 107 -33.94 21.06 -5.52
N TRP A 108 -34.12 21.38 -6.79
CA TRP A 108 -33.55 22.57 -7.42
C TRP A 108 -34.64 23.63 -7.64
N ASP A 109 -34.35 24.88 -7.25
CA ASP A 109 -35.09 26.07 -7.66
C ASP A 109 -34.20 26.86 -8.64
N GLY A 110 -34.39 26.59 -9.93
CA GLY A 110 -33.42 26.98 -10.96
C GLY A 110 -32.11 26.22 -10.79
N ALA A 111 -30.98 26.94 -10.69
CA ALA A 111 -29.66 26.36 -10.47
C ALA A 111 -29.23 26.33 -8.99
N VAL A 112 -30.16 26.63 -8.07
CA VAL A 112 -29.90 26.79 -6.63
C VAL A 112 -30.62 25.68 -5.86
N VAL A 113 -30.02 25.20 -4.76
CA VAL A 113 -30.64 24.15 -3.93
C VAL A 113 -31.82 24.74 -3.16
N ALA A 114 -33.01 24.19 -3.37
CA ALA A 114 -34.26 24.63 -2.73
C ALA A 114 -34.42 24.08 -1.30
N ASN A 115 -33.85 22.92 -1.02
CA ASN A 115 -34.01 22.19 0.25
C ASN A 115 -32.67 21.87 0.96
N PRO A 116 -31.82 22.88 1.24
CA PRO A 116 -30.46 22.64 1.77
C PRO A 116 -30.45 21.93 3.14
N ASP A 117 -31.48 22.12 3.96
CA ASP A 117 -31.54 21.48 5.28
C ASP A 117 -31.87 19.99 5.18
N GLU A 118 -32.64 19.57 4.19
CA GLU A 118 -32.92 18.15 3.90
C GLU A 118 -31.67 17.45 3.38
N VAL A 119 -30.93 18.11 2.48
CA VAL A 119 -29.63 17.62 1.96
C VAL A 119 -28.63 17.45 3.11
N ARG A 120 -28.54 18.41 4.03
CA ARG A 120 -27.68 18.30 5.23
C ARG A 120 -28.18 17.25 6.22
N ALA A 121 -29.49 17.01 6.30
CA ALA A 121 -30.05 15.95 7.14
C ALA A 121 -29.69 14.57 6.59
N LEU A 122 -29.81 14.37 5.27
CA LEU A 122 -29.37 13.16 4.59
C LEU A 122 -27.87 12.91 4.80
N ALA A 123 -27.04 13.95 4.69
CA ALA A 123 -25.61 13.85 4.93
C ALA A 123 -25.30 13.27 6.33
N ARG A 124 -25.99 13.78 7.37
CA ARG A 124 -25.85 13.26 8.74
C ARG A 124 -26.34 11.83 8.88
N GLU A 125 -27.44 11.47 8.23
CA GLU A 125 -27.97 10.10 8.23
C GLU A 125 -26.98 9.11 7.60
N LEU A 126 -26.40 9.49 6.46
CA LEU A 126 -25.44 8.67 5.72
C LEU A 126 -24.02 8.75 6.28
N GLY A 127 -23.77 9.60 7.28
CA GLY A 127 -22.45 9.79 7.90
C GLY A 127 -21.42 10.43 6.97
N VAL A 128 -21.86 11.29 6.04
CA VAL A 128 -21.02 12.01 5.09
C VAL A 128 -21.04 13.51 5.36
N GLU A 129 -20.02 14.22 4.94
CA GLU A 129 -19.96 15.67 4.99
C GLU A 129 -20.52 16.26 3.69
N VAL A 130 -21.25 17.35 3.80
CA VAL A 130 -21.79 18.07 2.63
C VAL A 130 -21.43 19.53 2.72
N GLU A 131 -20.91 20.04 1.61
CA GLU A 131 -20.61 21.45 1.41
C GLU A 131 -21.46 21.96 0.24
N ILE A 132 -22.25 23.01 0.48
CA ILE A 132 -23.06 23.65 -0.56
C ILE A 132 -22.43 25.00 -0.84
N THR A 133 -21.81 25.14 -2.01
CA THR A 133 -21.09 26.34 -2.41
C THR A 133 -21.89 27.10 -3.45
N ARG A 134 -22.27 28.34 -3.13
CA ARG A 134 -22.89 29.24 -4.11
C ARG A 134 -21.83 29.90 -4.97
N ARG A 135 -21.83 29.63 -6.26
CA ARG A 135 -21.01 30.36 -7.23
C ARG A 135 -21.79 31.55 -7.79
N ALA A 136 -21.20 32.74 -7.67
CA ALA A 136 -21.81 34.00 -8.07
C ALA A 136 -21.32 34.49 -9.46
N ASP A 137 -20.36 33.78 -10.05
CA ASP A 137 -19.42 34.31 -11.05
C ASP A 137 -19.24 33.38 -12.26
N TYR A 138 -20.31 32.71 -12.69
CA TYR A 138 -20.29 31.99 -13.96
C TYR A 138 -20.50 32.95 -15.15
N VAL A 139 -19.39 33.24 -15.84
CA VAL A 139 -19.12 34.22 -16.92
C VAL A 139 -20.15 34.32 -18.06
N HIS A 140 -21.17 33.46 -18.15
CA HIS A 140 -22.16 33.46 -19.24
C HIS A 140 -23.65 33.41 -18.82
N HIS A 141 -23.97 33.38 -17.52
CA HIS A 141 -25.36 33.43 -17.05
C HIS A 141 -25.47 34.30 -15.79
N ASP A 142 -26.28 35.37 -15.83
CA ASP A 142 -26.54 36.33 -14.73
C ASP A 142 -27.28 35.71 -13.51
N GLN A 143 -27.16 34.39 -13.29
CA GLN A 143 -27.86 33.68 -12.22
C GLN A 143 -26.88 32.86 -11.37
N PRO A 144 -27.00 32.93 -10.03
CA PRO A 144 -26.18 32.12 -9.14
C PRO A 144 -26.49 30.64 -9.33
N ALA A 145 -25.47 29.79 -9.18
CA ALA A 145 -25.60 28.34 -9.18
C ALA A 145 -25.00 27.77 -7.89
N ASP A 146 -25.67 26.78 -7.32
CA ASP A 146 -25.17 26.05 -6.16
C ASP A 146 -24.52 24.74 -6.59
N ASP A 147 -23.46 24.42 -5.86
CA ASP A 147 -22.68 23.21 -6.00
C ASP A 147 -22.75 22.38 -4.74
N VAL A 148 -23.07 21.09 -4.87
CA VAL A 148 -23.14 20.17 -3.73
C VAL A 148 -21.98 19.21 -3.79
N ASP A 149 -21.01 19.41 -2.89
CA ASP A 149 -19.85 18.55 -2.70
C ASP A 149 -20.11 17.59 -1.54
N VAL A 150 -20.08 16.29 -1.82
CA VAL A 150 -20.27 15.23 -0.81
C VAL A 150 -18.92 14.60 -0.50
N LYS A 151 -18.50 14.55 0.76
CA LYS A 151 -17.24 13.92 1.21
C LYS A 151 -17.57 12.76 2.14
N ASP A 152 -17.01 11.58 1.88
CA ASP A 152 -17.20 10.40 2.74
C ASP A 152 -15.96 10.18 3.63
N PRO A 153 -16.07 10.33 4.96
CA PRO A 153 -14.98 10.05 5.89
C PRO A 153 -14.49 8.60 5.85
N ALA A 154 -15.31 7.66 5.36
CA ALA A 154 -14.92 6.27 5.19
C ALA A 154 -14.08 6.04 3.92
N ASN A 155 -13.95 7.05 3.05
CA ASN A 155 -13.10 6.95 1.87
C ASN A 155 -11.61 7.02 2.31
N PRO A 156 -10.76 6.05 1.89
CA PRO A 156 -9.34 6.08 2.21
C PRO A 156 -8.56 7.25 1.58
N ARG A 157 -9.18 8.06 0.69
CA ARG A 157 -8.60 9.31 0.17
C ARG A 157 -8.38 10.33 1.29
N THR A 158 -7.13 10.69 1.49
CA THR A 158 -6.66 11.65 2.51
C THR A 158 -6.77 13.12 2.08
N ASP A 159 -7.14 13.38 0.83
CA ASP A 159 -7.13 14.72 0.22
C ASP A 159 -8.41 15.54 0.49
N LYS A 160 -9.35 15.02 1.31
CA LYS A 160 -10.64 15.68 1.62
C LYS A 160 -11.43 16.05 0.36
N THR A 161 -11.13 15.43 -0.78
CA THR A 161 -11.85 15.68 -2.03
C THR A 161 -13.23 15.08 -1.94
N ALA A 162 -14.21 15.75 -2.56
CA ALA A 162 -15.56 15.21 -2.65
C ALA A 162 -15.52 13.84 -3.33
N VAL A 163 -16.35 12.89 -2.89
CA VAL A 163 -16.54 11.59 -3.53
C VAL A 163 -17.35 11.70 -4.81
N PHE A 164 -18.21 12.72 -4.90
CA PHE A 164 -18.88 13.17 -6.12
C PHE A 164 -19.39 14.60 -5.92
N TYR A 165 -19.79 15.23 -7.02
CA TYR A 165 -20.31 16.60 -7.07
C TYR A 165 -21.58 16.66 -7.90
N ILE A 166 -22.61 17.32 -7.39
CA ILE A 166 -23.87 17.57 -8.10
C ILE A 166 -24.05 19.09 -8.27
N GLY A 167 -24.12 19.52 -9.53
CA GLY A 167 -24.36 20.91 -9.91
C GLY A 167 -25.81 21.16 -10.31
N GLY A 168 -26.30 22.38 -10.10
CA GLY A 168 -27.64 22.75 -10.52
C GLY A 168 -27.87 22.62 -12.02
N PRO A 169 -29.11 22.33 -12.45
CA PRO A 169 -29.45 22.32 -13.86
C PRO A 169 -29.18 23.71 -14.44
N HIS A 170 -28.43 23.76 -15.55
CA HIS A 170 -27.86 24.96 -16.20
C HIS A 170 -26.46 25.43 -15.74
N SER A 171 -25.82 24.77 -14.76
CA SER A 171 -24.37 24.91 -14.61
C SER A 171 -23.67 24.45 -15.90
N SER A 172 -22.57 25.12 -16.28
CA SER A 172 -21.81 24.78 -17.51
C SER A 172 -21.15 23.39 -17.48
N PHE A 173 -21.28 22.66 -16.37
CA PHE A 173 -20.96 21.24 -16.26
C PHE A 173 -22.05 20.29 -16.79
N GLY A 174 -23.20 20.83 -17.22
CA GLY A 174 -24.28 20.08 -17.84
C GLY A 174 -25.01 19.18 -16.84
N VAL A 175 -26.30 18.96 -17.06
CA VAL A 175 -27.10 17.93 -16.36
C VAL A 175 -26.67 16.53 -16.84
N GLY A 176 -25.38 16.18 -16.78
CA GLY A 176 -24.97 14.90 -17.34
C GLY A 176 -23.50 14.53 -17.45
N ASN A 177 -22.57 15.07 -16.66
CA ASN A 177 -21.21 14.48 -16.66
C ASN A 177 -20.43 14.46 -15.33
N THR A 178 -21.00 14.90 -14.20
CA THR A 178 -20.37 14.74 -12.87
C THR A 178 -21.16 13.88 -11.88
N ASP A 179 -22.27 13.26 -12.31
CA ASP A 179 -23.00 12.21 -11.57
C ASP A 179 -22.21 10.90 -11.56
N LYS A 180 -20.94 10.97 -11.17
CA LYS A 180 -20.05 9.82 -11.10
C LYS A 180 -19.25 9.94 -9.83
N CYS A 181 -19.23 8.84 -9.10
CA CYS A 181 -18.28 8.66 -8.02
C CYS A 181 -16.87 8.72 -8.60
N PHE A 182 -16.02 9.55 -8.03
CA PHE A 182 -14.64 9.61 -8.48
C PHE A 182 -13.97 8.26 -8.17
N SER A 183 -13.46 7.59 -9.20
CA SER A 183 -12.70 6.35 -9.03
C SER A 183 -11.37 6.64 -8.33
N TYR A 184 -10.99 5.76 -7.42
CA TYR A 184 -9.70 5.80 -6.76
C TYR A 184 -8.65 5.12 -7.65
N THR A 185 -7.64 5.86 -8.09
CA THR A 185 -6.37 5.29 -8.54
C THR A 185 -5.37 5.41 -7.38
N PRO A 186 -4.89 4.29 -6.82
CA PRO A 186 -3.81 4.33 -5.84
C PRO A 186 -2.59 5.01 -6.47
N ASP A 187 -1.99 5.96 -5.74
CA ASP A 187 -0.76 6.62 -6.16
C ASP A 187 0.36 5.55 -6.23
N PRO A 188 1.05 5.37 -7.36
CA PRO A 188 2.01 4.26 -7.54
C PRO A 188 3.36 4.46 -6.81
N HIS A 189 3.46 5.43 -5.90
CA HIS A 189 4.73 5.93 -5.36
C HIS A 189 5.04 5.46 -3.94
#